data_AF-A0A3N6G5H3-F1
#
_entry.id   AF-A0A3N6G5H3-F1
#
_cell.length_a   1.000
_cell.length_b   1.000
_cell.length_c   1.000
_cell.angle_alpha   90.00
_cell.angle_beta   90.00
_cell.angle_gamma   90.00
#
_symmetry.space_group_name_H-M   'P 1'
#
loop_
_entity.id
_entity.type
_entity.pdbx_description
1 polymer ?
#
loop_
_entity_poly.entity_id
_entity_poly.type
_entity_poly.pdbx_seq_one_letter_code
_entity_poly.pdbx_strand_id
1 'polypeptide(L)'
;MSTHPVGSTPVSAQRVALRYALMPVDGNGIAVATVARMLDDGADGARARVLAPGEQVPYGVAPVLVADTTLHAAVRVQEALLRWGPLPRPWLVLMADAPARAVQDARFLLRALESRLAGVARVPYLPVLRAVKGADEALEYKDVRAAAERLRRTMEGN
;
A
#
# COMPACT_ATOMS: atom_id res chain seq x y z
N MET A 1 51.57 -19.29 4.09
CA MET A 1 50.16 -19.73 4.01
C MET A 1 49.29 -18.53 4.32
N SER A 2 48.78 -17.85 3.30
CA SER A 2 47.97 -16.64 3.43
C SER A 2 46.57 -16.94 2.93
N THR A 3 45.60 -17.01 3.83
CA THR A 3 44.19 -17.19 3.51
C THR A 3 43.56 -15.83 3.23
N HIS A 4 43.23 -15.56 1.97
CA HIS A 4 42.37 -14.43 1.61
C HIS A 4 40.91 -14.80 1.88
N PRO A 5 40.09 -13.93 2.50
CA PRO A 5 38.66 -14.14 2.59
C PRO A 5 38.02 -13.88 1.23
N VAL A 6 37.25 -14.87 0.75
CA VAL A 6 36.37 -14.75 -0.41
C VAL A 6 35.30 -13.71 -0.07
N GLY A 7 35.42 -12.53 -0.66
CA GLY A 7 34.37 -11.51 -0.61
C GLY A 7 33.16 -12.03 -1.37
N SER A 8 32.11 -12.39 -0.64
CA SER A 8 30.79 -12.62 -1.20
C SER A 8 30.33 -11.36 -1.92
N THR A 9 30.34 -11.40 -3.25
CA THR A 9 29.70 -10.39 -4.10
C THR A 9 28.25 -10.22 -3.64
N PRO A 10 27.79 -9.00 -3.32
CA PRO A 10 26.38 -8.78 -3.10
C PRO A 10 25.64 -9.16 -4.38
N VAL A 11 24.68 -10.06 -4.23
CA VAL A 11 23.74 -10.45 -5.29
C VAL A 11 23.25 -9.18 -5.95
N SER A 12 23.52 -9.09 -7.25
CA SER A 12 23.19 -7.97 -8.13
C SER A 12 21.84 -7.38 -7.74
N ALA A 13 21.87 -6.15 -7.20
CA ALA A 13 20.68 -5.35 -6.97
C ALA A 13 20.03 -5.13 -8.33
N GLN A 14 19.10 -6.01 -8.68
CA GLN A 14 18.18 -5.79 -9.77
C GLN A 14 17.57 -4.42 -9.48
N ARG A 15 17.87 -3.43 -10.32
CA ARG A 15 17.32 -2.07 -10.24
C ARG A 15 15.84 -2.14 -10.57
N VAL A 16 15.10 -2.77 -9.68
CA VAL A 16 13.66 -2.68 -9.63
C VAL A 16 13.39 -1.26 -9.16
N ALA A 17 12.80 -0.44 -10.02
CA ALA A 17 12.38 0.90 -9.68
C ALA A 17 11.15 0.78 -8.75
N LEU A 18 11.39 0.38 -7.51
CA LEU A 18 10.37 0.35 -6.47
C LEU A 18 9.79 1.77 -6.36
N ARG A 19 8.51 1.93 -6.66
CA ARG A 19 7.81 3.21 -6.62
C ARG A 19 7.01 3.37 -5.34
N TYR A 20 6.46 2.27 -4.84
CA TYR A 20 5.53 2.28 -3.72
C TYR A 20 5.98 1.34 -2.60
N ALA A 21 6.04 1.87 -1.38
CA ALA A 21 6.29 1.12 -0.16
C ALA A 21 5.00 1.07 0.66
N LEU A 22 4.36 -0.09 0.70
CA LEU A 22 3.07 -0.29 1.36
C LEU A 22 3.27 -0.64 2.83
N MET A 23 2.52 0.02 3.69
CA MET A 23 2.51 -0.16 5.13
C MET A 23 1.08 -0.42 5.59
N PRO A 24 0.75 -1.67 5.98
CA PRO A 24 -0.55 -1.98 6.54
C PRO A 24 -0.71 -1.33 7.92
N VAL A 25 -1.85 -0.67 8.14
CA VAL A 25 -2.11 0.07 9.38
C VAL A 25 -2.87 -0.76 10.42
N ASP A 26 -3.72 -1.68 9.96
CA ASP A 26 -4.65 -2.49 10.76
C ASP A 26 -4.46 -4.02 10.57
N GLY A 27 -3.65 -4.45 9.61
CA GLY A 27 -3.25 -5.86 9.48
C GLY A 27 -2.69 -6.21 8.11
N ASN A 28 -1.93 -7.31 8.03
CA ASN A 28 -1.49 -7.85 6.75
C ASN A 28 -2.51 -8.91 6.27
N GLY A 29 -3.16 -8.67 5.14
CA GLY A 29 -4.22 -9.54 4.63
C GLY A 29 -4.36 -9.45 3.11
N ILE A 30 -5.31 -10.22 2.56
CA ILE A 30 -5.54 -10.31 1.11
C ILE A 30 -5.77 -8.95 0.46
N ALA A 31 -6.41 -8.01 1.17
CA ALA A 31 -6.62 -6.65 0.68
C ALA A 31 -5.30 -5.91 0.43
N VAL A 32 -4.37 -5.94 1.39
CA VAL A 32 -3.05 -5.29 1.29
C VAL A 32 -2.21 -5.93 0.19
N ALA A 33 -2.19 -7.26 0.14
CA ALA A 33 -1.50 -8.00 -0.93
C ALA A 33 -2.08 -7.65 -2.32
N THR A 34 -3.41 -7.52 -2.41
CA THR A 34 -4.08 -7.12 -3.65
C THR A 34 -3.71 -5.69 -4.04
N VAL A 35 -3.71 -4.73 -3.10
CA VAL A 35 -3.28 -3.34 -3.39
C VAL A 35 -1.83 -3.31 -3.86
N ALA A 36 -0.93 -4.10 -3.25
CA ALA A 36 0.45 -4.22 -3.73
C ALA A 36 0.47 -4.65 -5.19
N ARG A 37 -0.27 -5.70 -5.55
CA ARG A 37 -0.37 -6.19 -6.93
C ARG A 37 -1.04 -5.21 -7.89
N MET A 38 -2.05 -4.46 -7.44
CA MET A 38 -2.69 -3.41 -8.23
C MET A 38 -1.69 -2.30 -8.62
N LEU A 39 -0.73 -1.99 -7.74
CA LEU A 39 0.30 -0.97 -7.97
C LEU A 39 1.54 -1.50 -8.69
N ASP A 40 1.73 -2.83 -8.71
CA ASP A 40 2.90 -3.49 -9.30
C ASP A 40 2.91 -3.40 -10.84
N ASP A 41 1.72 -3.37 -11.46
CA ASP A 41 1.48 -3.20 -12.91
C ASP A 41 2.21 -4.20 -13.84
N GLY A 42 2.81 -5.26 -13.29
CA GLY A 42 3.32 -6.43 -14.03
C GLY A 42 4.50 -6.19 -14.97
N ALA A 43 5.03 -4.96 -15.08
CA ALA A 43 6.07 -4.61 -16.04
C ALA A 43 7.46 -4.48 -15.37
N ASP A 44 8.37 -5.37 -15.75
CA ASP A 44 9.83 -5.33 -15.50
C ASP A 44 10.27 -5.06 -14.05
N GLY A 45 9.67 -5.79 -13.10
CA GLY A 45 10.09 -5.83 -11.70
C GLY A 45 9.05 -5.28 -10.72
N ALA A 46 9.25 -5.56 -9.43
CA ALA A 46 8.29 -5.20 -8.38
C ALA A 46 8.22 -3.67 -8.11
N ARG A 47 7.27 -2.95 -8.71
CA ARG A 47 7.06 -1.51 -8.48
C ARG A 47 6.44 -1.22 -7.11
N ALA A 48 5.78 -2.19 -6.50
CA ALA A 48 5.13 -2.04 -5.21
C ALA A 48 5.51 -3.19 -4.27
N ARG A 49 5.84 -2.86 -3.02
CA ARG A 49 6.23 -3.85 -2.02
C ARG A 49 5.62 -3.53 -0.66
N VAL A 50 5.10 -4.55 0.00
CA VAL A 50 4.68 -4.48 1.41
C VAL A 50 5.94 -4.52 2.27
N LEU A 51 6.13 -3.48 3.09
CA LEU A 51 7.23 -3.41 4.03
C LEU A 51 6.95 -4.31 5.25
N ALA A 52 7.99 -4.94 5.78
CA ALA A 52 7.90 -5.63 7.05
C ALA A 52 7.72 -4.61 8.20
N PRO A 53 7.11 -4.99 9.34
CA PRO A 53 6.99 -4.11 10.49
C PRO A 53 8.37 -3.57 10.93
N GLY A 54 8.48 -2.25 11.06
CA GLY A 54 9.74 -1.58 11.44
C GLY A 54 10.77 -1.43 10.33
N GLU A 55 10.51 -1.97 9.13
CA GLU A 55 11.35 -1.75 7.96
C GLU A 55 11.29 -0.28 7.53
N GLN A 56 12.43 0.31 7.20
CA GLN A 56 12.52 1.69 6.77
C GLN A 56 12.02 1.85 5.32
N VAL A 57 11.39 2.99 5.04
CA VAL A 57 10.99 3.35 3.67
C VAL A 57 12.26 3.60 2.84
N PRO A 58 12.48 2.86 1.74
CA PRO A 58 13.66 3.05 0.92
C PRO A 58 13.69 4.46 0.29
N TYR A 59 14.90 4.98 0.06
CA TYR A 59 15.06 6.31 -0.50
C TYR A 59 14.45 6.41 -1.90
N GLY A 60 13.74 7.51 -2.16
CA GLY A 60 13.08 7.77 -3.45
C GLY A 60 11.77 7.00 -3.69
N VAL A 61 11.29 6.24 -2.71
CA VAL A 61 10.04 5.46 -2.79
C VAL A 61 8.90 6.22 -2.12
N ALA A 62 7.73 6.24 -2.77
CA ALA A 62 6.53 6.84 -2.19
C ALA A 62 5.93 5.93 -1.10
N PRO A 63 5.80 6.40 0.14
CA PRO A 63 5.15 5.63 1.18
C PRO A 63 3.63 5.57 0.98
N VAL A 64 3.04 4.41 1.22
CA VAL A 64 1.60 4.14 1.05
C VAL A 64 1.06 3.48 2.31
N LEU A 65 0.21 4.18 3.05
CA LEU A 65 -0.59 3.60 4.12
C LEU A 65 -1.79 2.88 3.52
N VAL A 66 -2.02 1.63 3.91
CA VAL A 66 -3.21 0.86 3.52
C VAL A 66 -4.04 0.57 4.76
N ALA A 67 -5.33 0.90 4.70
CA ALA A 67 -6.25 0.79 5.83
C ALA A 67 -7.67 0.51 5.34
N ASP A 68 -8.46 -0.16 6.17
CA ASP A 68 -9.89 -0.33 5.89
C ASP A 68 -10.70 0.96 6.14
N THR A 69 -11.96 1.01 5.71
CA THR A 69 -12.86 2.16 5.93
C THR A 69 -13.51 2.23 7.32
N THR A 70 -13.00 1.45 8.28
CA THR A 70 -13.53 1.40 9.65
C THR A 70 -13.07 2.59 10.49
N LEU A 71 -13.82 2.93 11.55
CA LEU A 71 -13.38 3.94 12.52
C LEU A 71 -12.09 3.52 13.22
N HIS A 72 -11.96 2.23 13.53
CA HIS A 72 -10.75 1.69 14.13
C HIS A 72 -9.53 1.96 13.23
N ALA A 73 -9.62 1.60 11.95
CA ALA A 73 -8.57 1.86 10.98
C ALA A 73 -8.23 3.36 10.86
N ALA A 74 -9.25 4.25 10.85
CA ALA A 74 -9.02 5.70 10.84
C ALA A 74 -8.23 6.20 12.05
N VAL A 75 -8.50 5.70 13.26
CA VAL A 75 -7.73 6.03 14.47
C VAL A 75 -6.29 5.51 14.34
N ARG A 76 -6.10 4.29 13.82
CA ARG A 76 -4.76 3.74 13.58
C ARG A 76 -3.96 4.55 12.55
N VAL A 77 -4.61 5.05 11.50
CA VAL A 77 -4.00 5.97 10.52
C VAL A 77 -3.57 7.27 11.20
N GLN A 78 -4.42 7.84 12.05
CA GLN A 78 -4.05 9.03 12.83
C GLN A 78 -2.81 8.77 13.69
N GLU A 79 -2.76 7.68 14.43
CA GLU A 79 -1.60 7.30 15.25
C GLU A 79 -0.32 7.07 14.42
N ALA A 80 -0.45 6.50 13.22
CA ALA A 80 0.66 6.32 12.30
C ALA A 80 1.20 7.67 11.80
N LEU A 81 0.30 8.57 11.41
CA LEU A 81 0.66 9.91 10.93
C LEU A 81 1.25 10.80 12.03
N LEU A 82 0.79 10.66 13.27
CA LEU A 82 1.39 11.38 14.41
C LEU A 82 2.84 10.95 14.67
N ARG A 83 3.19 9.70 14.36
CA ARG A 83 4.55 9.14 14.51
C ARG A 83 5.40 9.25 13.24
N TRP A 84 4.87 9.84 12.18
CA TRP A 84 5.48 9.81 10.84
C TRP A 84 6.84 10.50 10.75
N GLY A 85 7.08 11.51 11.59
CA GLY A 85 8.34 12.24 11.60
C GLY A 85 8.63 12.97 10.27
N PRO A 86 9.90 13.16 9.90
CA PRO A 86 10.31 13.93 8.73
C PRO A 86 10.27 13.16 7.40
N LEU A 87 9.51 12.06 7.32
CA LEU A 87 9.38 11.27 6.10
C LEU A 87 8.49 11.98 5.05
N PRO A 88 8.61 11.64 3.75
CA PRO A 88 7.71 12.11 2.72
C PRO A 88 6.24 11.84 3.10
N ARG A 89 5.34 12.76 2.75
CA ARG A 89 3.90 12.58 3.03
C ARG A 89 3.41 11.27 2.39
N PRO A 90 2.73 10.39 3.14
CA PRO A 90 2.27 9.14 2.56
C PRO A 90 1.00 9.36 1.74
N TRP A 91 0.83 8.49 0.74
CA TRP A 91 -0.49 8.21 0.19
C TRP A 91 -1.29 7.38 1.19
N LEU A 92 -2.60 7.59 1.22
CA LEU A 92 -3.53 6.74 1.94
C LEU A 92 -4.43 6.01 0.96
N VAL A 93 -4.39 4.67 0.98
CA VAL A 93 -5.31 3.81 0.23
C VAL A 93 -6.33 3.25 1.21
N LEU A 94 -7.58 3.64 1.03
CA LEU A 94 -8.72 3.18 1.83
C LEU A 94 -9.44 2.04 1.11
N MET A 95 -9.46 0.87 1.74
CA MET A 95 -10.17 -0.32 1.29
C MET A 95 -11.55 -0.36 1.94
N ALA A 96 -12.62 -0.43 1.15
CA ALA A 96 -13.93 -0.62 1.77
C ALA A 96 -14.09 -2.07 2.26
N ASP A 97 -14.37 -2.24 3.55
CA ASP A 97 -14.54 -3.52 4.25
C ASP A 97 -15.94 -4.13 4.04
N ALA A 98 -16.91 -3.27 3.75
CA ALA A 98 -18.32 -3.60 3.54
C ALA A 98 -18.91 -2.74 2.41
N PRO A 99 -20.05 -3.15 1.80
CA PRO A 99 -20.78 -2.35 0.82
C PRO A 99 -21.57 -1.21 1.49
N ALA A 100 -20.96 -0.54 2.46
CA ALA A 100 -21.53 0.55 3.24
C ALA A 100 -20.63 1.76 3.16
N ARG A 101 -21.21 2.96 3.36
CA ARG A 101 -20.40 4.17 3.50
C ARG A 101 -19.68 4.13 4.83
N ALA A 102 -18.43 4.60 4.84
CA ALA A 102 -17.69 4.84 6.07
C ALA A 102 -18.52 5.71 7.03
N VAL A 103 -18.50 5.33 8.31
CA VAL A 103 -19.18 6.07 9.39
C VAL A 103 -18.73 7.53 9.42
N GLN A 104 -19.62 8.42 9.88
CA GLN A 104 -19.37 9.86 9.84
C GLN A 104 -18.08 10.26 10.55
N ASP A 105 -17.81 9.66 11.71
CA ASP A 105 -16.62 9.95 12.51
C ASP A 105 -15.33 9.57 11.79
N ALA A 106 -15.29 8.42 11.13
CA ALA A 106 -14.15 7.99 10.32
C ALA A 106 -13.91 8.98 9.17
N ARG A 107 -14.97 9.44 8.50
CA ARG A 107 -14.86 10.44 7.43
C ARG A 107 -14.35 11.78 7.95
N PHE A 108 -14.83 12.23 9.10
CA PHE A 108 -14.41 13.49 9.71
C PHE A 108 -12.93 13.43 10.11
N LEU A 109 -12.51 12.36 10.77
CA LEU A 109 -11.11 12.13 11.15
C LEU A 109 -10.20 12.11 9.92
N LEU A 110 -10.54 11.34 8.89
CA LEU A 110 -9.71 11.23 7.69
C LEU A 110 -9.60 12.57 6.94
N ARG A 111 -10.68 13.36 6.87
CA ARG A 111 -10.65 14.72 6.30
C ARG A 111 -9.70 15.64 7.06
N ALA A 112 -9.70 15.57 8.39
CA ALA A 112 -8.78 16.37 9.20
C ALA A 112 -7.29 16.00 8.98
N LEU A 113 -7.02 14.81 8.45
CA LEU A 113 -5.67 14.31 8.18
C LEU A 113 -5.19 14.58 6.74
N GLU A 114 -6.04 15.09 5.84
CA GLU A 114 -5.72 15.27 4.41
C GLU A 114 -4.47 16.14 4.19
N SER A 115 -4.24 17.17 5.01
CA SER A 115 -3.06 18.04 4.91
C SER A 115 -1.72 17.34 5.19
N ARG A 116 -1.75 16.19 5.86
CA ARG A 116 -0.57 15.36 6.17
C ARG A 116 -0.31 14.27 5.13
N LEU A 117 -1.20 14.12 4.16
CA LEU A 117 -1.13 13.09 3.12
C LEU A 117 -0.68 13.69 1.79
N ALA A 118 -0.06 12.86 0.95
CA ALA A 118 0.20 13.21 -0.45
C ALA A 118 -1.08 13.12 -1.29
N GLY A 119 -1.99 12.21 -0.90
CA GLY A 119 -3.29 12.04 -1.50
C GLY A 119 -4.03 10.86 -0.88
N VAL A 120 -5.33 10.75 -1.20
CA VAL A 120 -6.20 9.67 -0.73
C VAL A 120 -6.81 8.96 -1.92
N ALA A 121 -6.54 7.67 -2.05
CA ALA A 121 -7.20 6.79 -3.01
C ALA A 121 -8.20 5.88 -2.29
N ARG A 122 -9.31 5.56 -2.96
CA ARG A 122 -10.36 4.70 -2.42
C ARG A 122 -10.57 3.51 -3.35
N VAL A 123 -10.49 2.32 -2.78
CA VAL A 123 -10.81 1.06 -3.45
C VAL A 123 -12.19 0.62 -2.95
N PRO A 124 -13.14 0.32 -3.86
CA PRO A 124 -14.48 -0.08 -3.47
C PRO A 124 -14.48 -1.44 -2.76
N TYR A 125 -15.62 -1.81 -2.19
CA TYR A 125 -15.77 -3.14 -1.59
C TYR A 125 -15.68 -4.18 -2.71
N LEU A 126 -14.75 -5.12 -2.57
CA LEU A 126 -14.49 -6.19 -3.53
C LEU A 126 -14.83 -7.53 -2.86
N PRO A 127 -16.09 -7.98 -2.93
CA PRO A 127 -16.54 -9.21 -2.27
C PRO A 127 -15.71 -10.44 -2.66
N VAL A 128 -15.21 -10.45 -3.90
CA VAL A 128 -14.38 -11.52 -4.45
C VAL A 128 -13.11 -11.78 -3.64
N LEU A 129 -12.57 -10.77 -2.95
CA LEU A 129 -11.38 -10.93 -2.10
C LEU A 129 -11.61 -11.88 -0.93
N ARG A 130 -12.87 -12.20 -0.58
CA ARG A 130 -13.20 -13.19 0.45
C ARG A 130 -13.12 -14.64 -0.04
N ALA A 131 -13.08 -14.85 -1.36
CA ALA A 131 -13.14 -16.18 -1.97
C ALA A 131 -11.81 -16.61 -2.64
N VAL A 132 -10.96 -15.64 -3.01
CA VAL A 132 -9.68 -15.89 -3.66
C VAL A 132 -8.60 -16.34 -2.68
N LYS A 133 -7.66 -17.15 -3.17
CA LYS A 133 -6.52 -17.66 -2.39
C LYS A 133 -5.35 -16.70 -2.39
N GLY A 134 -5.28 -15.79 -3.35
CA GLY A 134 -4.15 -14.88 -3.51
C GLY A 134 -4.47 -13.64 -4.34
N ALA A 135 -3.56 -12.66 -4.24
CA ALA A 135 -3.68 -11.38 -4.93
C ALA A 135 -3.58 -11.52 -6.46
N ASP A 136 -2.83 -12.51 -6.96
CA ASP A 136 -2.69 -12.76 -8.39
C ASP A 136 -4.03 -13.28 -8.99
N GLU A 137 -4.69 -14.22 -8.30
CA GLU A 137 -6.04 -14.70 -8.65
C GLU A 137 -7.08 -13.57 -8.58
N ALA A 138 -6.98 -12.68 -7.58
CA ALA A 138 -7.87 -11.54 -7.45
C ALA A 138 -7.86 -10.63 -8.70
N LEU A 139 -6.71 -10.47 -9.35
CA LEU A 139 -6.58 -9.62 -10.54
C LEU A 139 -7.19 -10.21 -11.82
N GLU A 140 -7.63 -11.46 -11.82
CA GLU A 140 -8.38 -12.03 -12.96
C GLU A 140 -9.79 -11.41 -13.06
N TYR A 141 -10.33 -11.00 -11.92
CA TYR A 141 -11.68 -10.44 -11.83
C TYR A 141 -11.75 -9.02 -12.37
N LYS A 142 -12.79 -8.77 -13.18
CA LYS A 142 -13.01 -7.49 -13.86
C LYS A 142 -13.08 -6.30 -12.89
N ASP A 143 -13.81 -6.45 -11.79
CA ASP A 143 -14.00 -5.36 -10.83
C ASP A 143 -12.70 -5.00 -10.11
N VAL A 144 -11.85 -5.99 -9.84
CA VAL A 144 -10.54 -5.79 -9.24
C VAL A 144 -9.60 -5.08 -10.22
N ARG A 145 -9.59 -5.48 -11.51
CA ARG A 145 -8.80 -4.78 -12.54
C ARG A 145 -9.24 -3.34 -12.73
N ALA A 146 -10.55 -3.08 -12.79
CA ALA A 146 -11.10 -1.74 -12.90
C ALA A 146 -10.71 -0.87 -11.68
N ALA A 147 -10.75 -1.45 -10.48
CA ALA A 147 -10.27 -0.78 -9.26
C ALA A 147 -8.76 -0.51 -9.31
N ALA A 148 -7.96 -1.44 -9.82
CA ALA A 148 -6.52 -1.30 -9.99
C ALA A 148 -6.17 -0.14 -10.94
N GLU A 149 -6.81 -0.08 -12.10
CA GLU A 149 -6.62 1.01 -13.08
C GLU A 149 -7.03 2.36 -12.51
N ARG A 150 -8.12 2.41 -11.74
CA ARG A 150 -8.55 3.64 -11.06
C ARG A 150 -7.55 4.06 -9.99
N LEU A 151 -7.04 3.11 -9.21
CA LEU A 151 -6.05 3.35 -8.17
C LEU A 151 -4.76 3.94 -8.77
N ARG A 152 -4.20 3.31 -9.82
CA ARG A 152 -3.00 3.80 -10.51
C ARG A 152 -3.18 5.19 -11.07
N ARG A 153 -4.26 5.44 -11.82
CA ARG A 153 -4.59 6.78 -12.34
C ARG A 153 -4.70 7.84 -11.25
N THR A 154 -5.26 7.48 -10.09
CA THR A 154 -5.39 8.42 -8.96
C THR A 154 -4.03 8.77 -8.37
N MET A 155 -3.12 7.80 -8.27
CA MET A 155 -1.83 7.95 -7.59
C MET A 155 -0.72 8.49 -8.50
N GLU A 156 -0.77 8.22 -9.80
CA GLU A 156 0.21 8.71 -10.78
C GLU A 156 -0.08 10.15 -11.23
N GLY A 157 -1.26 10.67 -10.92
CA GLY A 157 -1.70 11.98 -11.37
C GLY A 157 -2.25 11.91 -12.79
N ASN A 158 -3.40 12.55 -12.97
CA ASN A 158 -3.96 12.89 -14.28
C ASN A 158 -3.41 14.25 -14.70
#